data_AF-A0A973MQU9-F1
#
_entry.id   AF-A0A973MQU9-F1
#
_cell.length_a   1.000
_cell.length_b   1.000
_cell.length_c   1.000
_cell.angle_alpha   90.00
_cell.angle_beta   90.00
_cell.angle_gamma   90.00
#
_symmetry.space_group_name_H-M   'P 1'
#
loop_
_entity.id
_entity.type
_entity.pdbx_description
1 polymer ?
#
loop_
_entity_poly.entity_id
_entity_poly.type
_entity_poly.pdbx_seq_one_letter_code
_entity_poly.pdbx_strand_id
1 'polypeptide(L)'
;MNKPKTGTIYALDDPRDGSTRYVGKTTQDPLGRLAGHLATATNPAMRVWLNALGAQGLIPHMRTIKNVALDKLDAEEKRQIERHAKAGHRLFNAPHYHQNLKDLSQPSVLPVQDQADQKTATHPVERIAHRVYGPLAAAWAAGRIPVLLVAVYVLVLAPIVAVALLVQMLFGVRWIRRTASAGGAACYLWTVGFSRMVRDFVLPHLPINGLVAFWRAYLAHPVRTLGLHFLVAVLLMALLSYVPVAEAARAAQPRRGRRQPTQLPWDEMDPVDVAAAAAAALDGVALKELPPWRP
;
A
#
# COMPACT_ATOMS: atom_id res chain seq x y z
N MET A 1 9.14 -23.00 -45.60
CA MET A 1 7.85 -22.28 -45.46
C MET A 1 8.02 -21.17 -44.43
N ASN A 2 7.84 -19.90 -44.82
CA ASN A 2 7.93 -18.79 -43.88
C ASN A 2 6.72 -18.84 -42.93
N LYS A 3 6.95 -18.75 -41.61
CA LYS A 3 5.84 -18.65 -40.64
C LYS A 3 5.00 -17.41 -40.97
N PRO A 4 3.67 -17.51 -41.05
CA PRO A 4 2.82 -16.35 -41.30
C PRO A 4 3.07 -15.31 -40.20
N LYS A 5 3.31 -14.06 -40.60
CA LYS A 5 3.50 -12.94 -39.67
C LYS A 5 2.19 -12.69 -38.92
N THR A 6 2.29 -12.56 -37.61
CA THR A 6 1.14 -12.28 -36.73
C THR A 6 1.35 -10.94 -36.02
N GLY A 7 0.24 -10.33 -35.59
CA GLY A 7 0.23 -9.17 -34.72
C GLY A 7 -0.70 -9.40 -33.53
N THR A 8 -0.57 -8.53 -32.53
CA THR A 8 -1.25 -8.61 -31.25
C THR A 8 -2.23 -7.45 -31.11
N ILE A 9 -3.47 -7.76 -30.75
CA ILE A 9 -4.47 -6.80 -30.28
C ILE A 9 -4.40 -6.74 -28.76
N TYR A 10 -4.37 -5.55 -28.19
CA TYR A 10 -4.30 -5.31 -26.76
C TYR A 10 -5.30 -4.25 -26.29
N ALA A 11 -5.62 -4.29 -25.00
CA ALA A 11 -6.31 -3.24 -24.28
C ALA A 11 -5.34 -2.57 -23.29
N LEU A 12 -5.54 -1.28 -23.04
CA LEU A 12 -5.04 -0.58 -21.87
C LEU A 12 -6.22 -0.37 -20.92
N ASP A 13 -6.13 -1.02 -19.77
CA ASP A 13 -7.12 -0.96 -18.70
C ASP A 13 -6.68 0.07 -17.65
N ASP A 14 -7.63 0.85 -17.15
CA ASP A 14 -7.40 1.85 -16.11
C ASP A 14 -7.18 1.16 -14.76
N PRO A 15 -6.07 1.42 -14.05
CA PRO A 15 -5.76 0.73 -12.81
C PRO A 15 -6.69 1.14 -11.65
N ARG A 16 -7.49 2.20 -11.82
CA ARG A 16 -8.36 2.76 -10.78
C ARG A 16 -9.70 2.03 -10.69
N ASP A 17 -10.22 1.57 -11.84
CA ASP A 17 -11.54 0.94 -11.94
C ASP A 17 -11.56 -0.36 -12.79
N GLY A 18 -10.42 -0.74 -13.39
CA GLY A 18 -10.28 -1.91 -14.26
C GLY A 18 -10.93 -1.77 -15.63
N SER A 19 -11.48 -0.59 -15.98
CA SER A 19 -12.17 -0.38 -17.25
C SER A 19 -11.19 -0.22 -18.41
N THR A 20 -11.50 -0.80 -19.57
CA THR A 20 -10.73 -0.58 -20.79
C THR A 20 -10.90 0.85 -21.29
N ARG A 21 -9.80 1.59 -21.43
CA ARG A 21 -9.78 2.98 -21.91
C ARG A 21 -9.19 3.13 -23.30
N TYR A 22 -8.40 2.16 -23.75
CA TYR A 22 -7.83 2.17 -25.10
C TYR A 22 -7.69 0.75 -25.63
N VAL A 23 -7.97 0.56 -26.91
CA VAL A 23 -7.71 -0.69 -27.64
C VAL A 23 -6.74 -0.37 -28.76
N GLY A 24 -5.69 -1.16 -28.91
CA GLY A 24 -4.71 -0.95 -29.96
C GLY A 24 -4.18 -2.25 -30.54
N LYS A 25 -3.40 -2.11 -31.60
CA LYS A 25 -2.63 -3.21 -32.21
C LYS A 25 -1.13 -2.96 -32.20
N THR A 26 -0.36 -4.04 -32.28
CA THR A 26 1.10 -3.99 -32.40
C THR A 26 1.62 -5.24 -33.12
N THR A 27 2.71 -5.08 -33.89
CA THR A 27 3.52 -6.19 -34.42
C THR A 27 4.80 -6.42 -33.61
N GLN A 28 5.07 -5.51 -32.67
CA GLN A 28 6.19 -5.57 -31.73
C GLN A 28 5.75 -6.22 -30.42
N ASP A 29 6.73 -6.51 -29.56
CA ASP A 29 6.48 -6.94 -28.18
C ASP A 29 5.51 -5.99 -27.44
N PRO A 30 4.46 -6.51 -26.76
CA PRO A 30 3.48 -5.69 -26.07
C PRO A 30 4.08 -4.76 -25.00
N LEU A 31 5.09 -5.21 -24.23
CA LEU A 31 5.70 -4.37 -23.20
C LEU A 31 6.49 -3.22 -23.84
N GLY A 32 7.22 -3.49 -24.93
CA GLY A 32 7.86 -2.46 -25.73
C GLY A 32 6.85 -1.43 -26.27
N ARG A 33 5.68 -1.89 -26.72
CA ARG A 33 4.61 -1.00 -27.18
C ARG A 33 4.02 -0.16 -26.05
N LEU A 34 3.83 -0.73 -24.86
CA LEU A 34 3.38 -0.01 -23.67
C LEU A 34 4.36 1.11 -23.31
N ALA A 35 5.67 0.81 -23.28
CA ALA A 35 6.70 1.81 -23.03
C ALA A 35 6.64 2.96 -24.05
N GLY A 36 6.40 2.65 -25.33
CA GLY A 36 6.20 3.65 -26.38
C GLY A 36 4.99 4.57 -26.12
N HIS A 37 3.86 4.01 -25.66
CA HIS A 37 2.68 4.82 -25.28
C HIS A 37 2.96 5.72 -24.09
N LEU A 38 3.64 5.21 -23.06
CA LEU A 38 3.99 5.98 -21.87
C LEU A 38 4.98 7.11 -22.16
N ALA A 39 5.90 6.91 -23.12
CA ALA A 39 6.88 7.91 -23.51
C ALA A 39 6.30 8.95 -24.49
N THR A 40 5.52 8.52 -25.49
CA THR A 40 5.10 9.38 -26.60
C THR A 40 3.76 8.93 -27.18
N ALA A 41 2.68 9.07 -26.40
CA ALA A 41 1.32 8.82 -26.86
C ALA A 41 0.93 9.75 -28.04
N THR A 42 0.71 9.17 -29.22
CA THR A 42 0.30 9.90 -30.42
C THR A 42 -1.15 10.39 -30.33
N ASN A 43 -2.04 9.60 -29.72
CA ASN A 43 -3.43 9.99 -29.47
C ASN A 43 -3.50 11.02 -28.32
N PRO A 44 -4.07 12.21 -28.54
CA PRO A 44 -4.13 13.25 -27.51
C PRO A 44 -4.90 12.91 -26.26
N ALA A 45 -6.09 12.32 -26.39
CA ALA A 45 -6.92 11.96 -25.24
C ALA A 45 -6.23 10.90 -24.38
N MET A 46 -5.59 9.91 -25.03
CA MET A 46 -4.76 8.93 -24.35
C MET A 46 -3.56 9.59 -23.65
N ARG A 47 -2.89 10.56 -24.28
CA ARG A 47 -1.78 11.29 -23.66
C ARG A 47 -2.19 11.99 -22.37
N VAL A 48 -3.31 12.72 -22.39
CA VAL A 48 -3.85 13.39 -21.20
C VAL A 48 -4.18 12.36 -20.12
N TRP A 49 -4.84 11.26 -20.47
CA TRP A 49 -5.14 10.16 -19.55
C TRP A 49 -3.88 9.55 -18.92
N LEU A 50 -2.86 9.22 -19.72
CA LEU A 50 -1.61 8.63 -19.23
C LEU A 50 -0.85 9.61 -18.33
N ASN A 51 -0.84 10.91 -18.66
CA ASN A 51 -0.26 11.94 -17.80
C ASN A 51 -1.00 12.05 -16.46
N ALA A 52 -2.33 11.98 -16.48
CA ALA A 52 -3.14 12.00 -15.27
C ALA A 52 -2.89 10.76 -14.37
N LEU A 53 -2.73 9.57 -14.96
CA LEU A 53 -2.29 8.37 -14.23
C LEU A 53 -0.88 8.55 -13.66
N GLY A 54 0.06 9.07 -14.46
CA GLY A 54 1.44 9.30 -14.05
C GLY A 54 1.57 10.28 -12.88
N ALA A 55 0.75 11.34 -12.85
CA ALA A 55 0.68 12.28 -11.73
C ALA A 55 0.23 11.62 -10.41
N GLN A 56 -0.55 10.54 -10.50
CA GLN A 56 -1.00 9.73 -9.35
C GLN A 56 -0.04 8.57 -9.03
N GLY A 57 1.09 8.44 -9.76
CA GLY A 57 2.00 7.30 -9.61
C GLY A 57 1.45 5.97 -10.13
N LEU A 58 0.40 6.02 -10.98
CA LEU A 58 -0.27 4.85 -11.55
C LEU A 58 0.18 4.58 -12.99
N ILE A 59 0.07 3.33 -13.42
CA ILE A 59 0.42 2.87 -14.77
C ILE A 59 -0.74 2.02 -15.31
N PRO A 60 -1.20 2.21 -16.57
CA PRO A 60 -2.24 1.37 -17.15
C PRO A 60 -1.80 -0.09 -17.27
N HIS A 61 -2.75 -1.00 -17.10
CA HIS A 61 -2.52 -2.43 -17.29
C HIS A 61 -2.72 -2.78 -18.78
N MET A 62 -1.65 -3.19 -19.46
CA MET A 62 -1.77 -3.69 -20.82
C MET A 62 -2.15 -5.18 -20.81
N ARG A 63 -3.27 -5.51 -21.45
CA ARG A 63 -3.76 -6.88 -21.56
C ARG A 63 -3.88 -7.29 -23.01
N THR A 64 -3.25 -8.40 -23.38
CA THR A 64 -3.42 -9.00 -24.71
C THR A 64 -4.84 -9.55 -24.86
N ILE A 65 -5.54 -9.11 -25.90
CA ILE A 65 -6.88 -9.61 -26.25
C ILE A 65 -6.76 -10.81 -27.18
N LYS A 66 -5.98 -10.68 -28.26
CA LYS A 66 -5.93 -11.68 -29.33
C LYS A 66 -4.69 -11.53 -30.20
N ASN A 67 -4.11 -12.65 -30.63
CA ASN A 67 -3.13 -12.68 -31.72
C ASN A 67 -3.83 -13.00 -33.04
N VAL A 68 -3.55 -12.25 -34.10
CA VAL A 68 -4.18 -12.40 -35.41
C VAL A 68 -3.14 -12.33 -36.53
N ALA A 69 -3.50 -12.87 -37.69
CA ALA A 69 -2.69 -12.72 -38.90
C ALA A 69 -2.59 -11.23 -39.28
N LEU A 70 -1.43 -10.83 -39.82
CA LEU A 70 -1.10 -9.42 -40.05
C LEU A 70 -2.10 -8.73 -41.00
N ASP A 71 -2.60 -9.44 -42.00
CA ASP A 71 -3.61 -9.00 -42.97
C ASP A 71 -4.99 -8.74 -42.34
N LYS A 72 -5.25 -9.27 -41.14
CA LYS A 72 -6.52 -9.13 -40.41
C LYS A 72 -6.42 -8.20 -39.19
N LEU A 73 -5.24 -7.63 -38.94
CA LEU A 73 -4.96 -6.88 -37.71
C LEU A 73 -5.84 -5.64 -37.57
N ASP A 74 -6.03 -4.89 -38.66
CA ASP A 74 -6.81 -3.64 -38.66
C ASP A 74 -8.31 -3.88 -38.47
N ALA A 75 -8.85 -4.89 -39.17
CA ALA A 75 -10.25 -5.26 -39.05
C ALA A 75 -10.58 -5.77 -37.63
N GLU A 76 -9.66 -6.54 -37.02
CA GLU A 76 -9.83 -7.02 -35.66
C GLU A 76 -9.76 -5.87 -34.64
N GLU A 77 -8.82 -4.92 -34.77
CA GLU A 77 -8.74 -3.74 -33.90
C GLU A 77 -10.06 -2.95 -33.91
N LYS A 78 -10.58 -2.64 -35.10
CA LYS A 78 -11.86 -1.93 -35.26
C LYS A 78 -13.01 -2.68 -34.58
N ARG A 79 -13.09 -4.00 -34.78
CA ARG A 79 -14.12 -4.84 -34.14
C ARG A 79 -14.04 -4.80 -32.62
N GLN A 80 -12.84 -4.81 -32.04
CA GLN A 80 -12.67 -4.74 -30.58
C GLN A 80 -13.02 -3.37 -30.04
N ILE A 81 -12.66 -2.28 -30.74
CA ILE A 81 -13.08 -0.92 -30.39
C ILE A 81 -14.61 -0.84 -30.31
N GLU A 82 -15.31 -1.28 -31.35
CA GLU A 82 -16.78 -1.26 -31.38
C GLU A 82 -17.41 -2.13 -30.29
N ARG A 83 -16.83 -3.32 -30.04
CA ARG A 83 -17.30 -4.23 -28.98
C ARG A 83 -17.19 -3.57 -27.61
N HIS A 84 -16.04 -2.97 -27.28
CA HIS A 84 -15.84 -2.31 -26.00
C HIS A 84 -16.71 -1.05 -25.86
N ALA A 85 -16.87 -0.27 -26.94
CA ALA A 85 -17.79 0.88 -26.94
C ALA A 85 -19.24 0.45 -26.66
N LYS A 86 -19.72 -0.63 -27.30
CA LYS A 86 -21.06 -1.20 -27.06
C LYS A 86 -21.24 -1.75 -25.63
N ALA A 87 -20.16 -2.20 -25.01
CA ALA A 87 -20.17 -2.64 -23.60
C ALA A 87 -20.14 -1.48 -22.60
N GLY A 88 -20.18 -0.23 -23.06
CA GLY A 88 -20.21 0.96 -22.20
C GLY A 88 -18.83 1.42 -21.72
N HIS A 89 -17.75 0.90 -22.30
CA HIS A 89 -16.41 1.40 -21.98
C HIS A 89 -16.20 2.80 -22.56
N ARG A 90 -15.61 3.68 -21.75
CA ARG A 90 -15.26 5.06 -22.09
C ARG A 90 -13.91 5.09 -22.81
N LEU A 91 -13.92 4.70 -24.10
CA LEU A 91 -12.71 4.57 -24.91
C LEU A 91 -12.15 5.93 -25.38
N PHE A 92 -10.82 6.01 -25.45
CA PHE A 92 -10.04 7.10 -26.03
C PHE A 92 -9.64 6.84 -27.49
N ASN A 93 -10.12 5.75 -28.10
CA ASN A 93 -10.03 5.54 -29.54
C ASN A 93 -10.95 6.51 -30.30
N ALA A 94 -10.56 6.92 -31.52
CA ALA A 94 -11.46 7.59 -32.43
C ALA A 94 -12.56 6.61 -32.91
N PRO A 95 -13.82 7.06 -33.12
CA PRO A 95 -14.35 8.41 -32.89
C PRO A 95 -14.86 8.66 -31.46
N HIS A 96 -14.72 7.70 -30.55
CA HIS A 96 -15.37 7.71 -29.23
C HIS A 96 -14.78 8.71 -28.23
N TYR A 97 -13.52 9.14 -28.41
CA TYR A 97 -12.82 9.91 -27.38
C TYR A 97 -13.48 11.24 -27.01
N HIS A 98 -14.11 11.94 -27.96
CA HIS A 98 -14.76 13.24 -27.71
C HIS A 98 -15.84 13.16 -26.63
N GLN A 99 -16.58 12.04 -26.57
CA GLN A 99 -17.64 11.83 -25.60
C GLN A 99 -17.09 11.62 -24.18
N ASN A 100 -15.84 11.15 -24.09
CA ASN A 100 -15.21 10.72 -22.84
C ASN A 100 -14.17 11.71 -22.32
N LEU A 101 -13.93 12.84 -23.01
CA LEU A 101 -12.98 13.87 -22.55
C LEU A 101 -13.35 14.44 -21.17
N LYS A 102 -14.66 14.52 -20.87
CA LYS A 102 -15.15 14.97 -19.56
C LYS A 102 -14.71 14.06 -18.40
N ASP A 103 -14.36 12.81 -18.68
CA ASP A 103 -13.89 11.89 -17.65
C ASP A 103 -12.44 12.14 -17.25
N LEU A 104 -11.68 12.86 -18.08
CA LEU A 104 -10.29 13.22 -17.78
C LEU A 104 -10.21 14.27 -16.68
N SER A 105 -11.24 15.12 -16.55
CA SER A 105 -11.30 16.19 -15.56
C SER A 105 -12.02 15.79 -14.27
N GLN A 106 -12.71 14.64 -14.24
CA GLN A 106 -13.31 14.19 -12.99
C GLN A 106 -12.19 13.79 -12.03
N PRO A 107 -12.09 14.43 -10.83
CA PRO A 107 -11.20 13.97 -9.81
C PRO A 107 -11.54 12.51 -9.59
N SER A 108 -10.53 11.65 -9.64
CA SER A 108 -10.77 10.23 -9.51
C SER A 108 -11.42 10.01 -8.17
N VAL A 109 -12.73 9.75 -8.17
CA VAL A 109 -13.42 9.15 -7.04
C VAL A 109 -12.89 7.73 -7.05
N LEU A 110 -11.66 7.54 -6.54
CA LEU A 110 -11.09 6.22 -6.35
C LEU A 110 -12.20 5.42 -5.65
N PRO A 111 -12.65 4.28 -6.21
CA PRO A 111 -13.62 3.43 -5.55
C PRO A 111 -12.93 2.80 -4.34
N VAL A 112 -12.73 3.58 -3.29
CA VAL A 112 -12.22 3.23 -1.97
C VAL A 112 -11.26 2.03 -1.99
N GLN A 113 -10.28 2.01 -2.88
CA GLN A 113 -9.24 0.98 -2.86
C GLN A 113 -8.28 1.25 -1.69
N ASP A 114 -8.31 2.48 -1.14
CA ASP A 114 -7.82 2.81 0.20
C ASP A 114 -8.50 1.98 1.31
N GLN A 115 -9.68 1.36 1.09
CA GLN A 115 -10.22 0.37 2.03
C GLN A 115 -9.63 -1.02 1.85
N ALA A 116 -9.02 -1.35 0.70
CA ALA A 116 -8.30 -2.60 0.51
C ALA A 116 -6.89 -2.53 1.14
N ASP A 117 -6.21 -1.38 1.02
CA ASP A 117 -4.94 -1.13 1.72
C ASP A 117 -5.14 -0.71 3.20
N GLN A 118 -6.28 -0.15 3.59
CA GLN A 118 -6.70 -0.12 5.01
C GLN A 118 -7.18 -1.48 5.52
N LYS A 119 -7.58 -2.41 4.63
CA LYS A 119 -7.83 -3.82 4.99
C LYS A 119 -6.56 -4.61 5.19
N THR A 120 -5.39 -4.14 4.75
CA THR A 120 -4.12 -4.76 5.15
C THR A 120 -3.80 -4.50 6.62
N ALA A 121 -4.41 -3.49 7.26
CA ALA A 121 -4.44 -3.37 8.72
C ALA A 121 -5.69 -4.07 9.32
N THR A 122 -6.11 -5.22 8.76
CA THR A 122 -7.18 -6.03 9.34
C THR A 122 -6.78 -6.60 10.69
N HIS A 123 -5.48 -6.76 10.94
CA HIS A 123 -5.02 -7.19 12.26
C HIS A 123 -4.98 -6.00 13.21
N PRO A 124 -5.69 -6.05 14.35
CA PRO A 124 -5.74 -4.92 15.28
C PRO A 124 -4.36 -4.48 15.82
N VAL A 125 -3.41 -5.40 15.81
CA VAL A 125 -1.99 -5.19 16.13
C VAL A 125 -1.36 -4.18 15.16
N GLU A 126 -1.57 -4.34 13.86
CA GLU A 126 -0.99 -3.50 12.82
C GLU A 126 -1.56 -2.08 12.89
N ARG A 127 -2.85 -1.94 13.23
CA ARG A 127 -3.46 -0.63 13.49
C ARG A 127 -2.80 0.12 14.65
N ILE A 128 -2.54 -0.56 15.77
CA ILE A 128 -1.90 0.06 16.94
C ILE A 128 -0.44 0.41 16.59
N ALA A 129 0.29 -0.51 15.97
CA ALA A 129 1.66 -0.29 15.54
C ALA A 129 1.77 0.88 14.55
N HIS A 130 0.90 0.95 13.55
CA HIS A 130 0.88 2.05 12.58
C HIS A 130 0.51 3.39 13.23
N ARG A 131 -0.42 3.40 14.19
CA ARG A 131 -0.80 4.63 14.92
C ARG A 131 0.35 5.16 15.79
N VAL A 132 1.12 4.28 16.42
CA VAL A 132 2.22 4.66 17.32
C VAL A 132 3.51 4.95 16.55
N TYR A 133 3.87 4.10 15.58
CA TYR A 133 5.15 4.19 14.87
C TYR A 133 5.06 4.88 13.51
N GLY A 134 3.88 5.00 12.90
CA GLY A 134 3.71 5.59 11.57
C GLY A 134 4.29 7.02 11.45
N PRO A 135 3.97 7.96 12.36
CA PRO A 135 4.55 9.31 12.32
C PRO A 135 6.08 9.31 12.47
N LEU A 136 6.62 8.42 13.32
CA LEU A 136 8.06 8.29 13.56
C LEU A 136 8.77 7.72 12.32
N ALA A 137 8.22 6.67 11.72
CA ALA A 137 8.74 6.06 10.49
C ALA A 137 8.71 7.04 9.32
N ALA A 138 7.62 7.81 9.17
CA ALA A 138 7.50 8.86 8.14
C ALA A 138 8.53 9.99 8.35
N ALA A 139 8.71 10.46 9.58
CA ALA A 139 9.71 11.49 9.91
C ALA A 139 11.14 10.99 9.66
N TRP A 140 11.43 9.74 10.01
CA TRP A 140 12.74 9.12 9.77
C TRP A 140 13.02 8.96 8.28
N ALA A 141 12.07 8.41 7.53
CA ALA A 141 12.17 8.27 6.08
C ALA A 141 12.45 9.65 5.43
N ALA A 142 11.71 10.68 5.83
CA ALA A 142 11.90 12.05 5.34
C ALA A 142 13.27 12.68 5.71
N GLY A 143 14.08 12.01 6.54
CA GLY A 143 15.37 12.50 7.02
C GLY A 143 15.24 13.61 8.08
N ARG A 144 14.06 13.75 8.72
CA ARG A 144 13.80 14.79 9.72
C ARG A 144 14.29 14.42 11.12
N ILE A 145 14.52 13.13 11.38
CA ILE A 145 15.01 12.64 12.67
C ILE A 145 16.16 11.64 12.46
N PRO A 146 17.21 11.71 13.29
CA PRO A 146 18.34 10.79 13.19
C PRO A 146 17.95 9.39 13.68
N VAL A 147 18.61 8.36 13.13
CA VAL A 147 18.36 6.94 13.44
C VAL A 147 18.43 6.66 14.95
N LEU A 148 19.38 7.27 15.66
CA LEU A 148 19.53 7.06 17.11
C LEU A 148 18.30 7.51 17.89
N LEU A 149 17.72 8.65 17.53
CA LEU A 149 16.53 9.19 18.19
C LEU A 149 15.32 8.28 17.91
N VAL A 150 15.18 7.78 16.68
CA VAL A 150 14.16 6.79 16.32
C VAL A 150 14.31 5.53 17.18
N ALA A 151 15.53 5.02 17.34
CA ALA A 151 15.78 3.85 18.17
C ALA A 151 15.37 4.07 19.63
N VAL A 152 15.68 5.25 20.21
CA VAL A 152 15.25 5.63 21.56
C VAL A 152 13.73 5.71 21.67
N TYR A 153 13.06 6.37 20.72
CA TYR A 153 11.59 6.45 20.71
C TYR A 153 10.93 5.08 20.60
N VAL A 154 11.45 4.20 19.74
CA VAL A 154 10.96 2.82 19.62
C VAL A 154 11.17 2.06 20.93
N LEU A 155 12.35 2.18 21.56
CA LEU A 155 12.65 1.53 22.84
C LEU A 155 11.71 1.99 23.96
N VAL A 156 11.39 3.28 24.03
CA VAL A 156 10.51 3.86 25.05
C VAL A 156 9.04 3.52 24.80
N LEU A 157 8.59 3.50 23.55
CA LEU A 157 7.20 3.21 23.18
C LEU A 157 6.89 1.71 23.09
N ALA A 158 7.89 0.86 22.89
CA ALA A 158 7.79 -0.59 22.78
C ALA A 158 7.01 -1.24 23.95
N PRO A 159 7.28 -0.93 25.23
CA PRO A 159 6.51 -1.46 26.34
C PRO A 159 5.03 -1.09 26.29
N ILE A 160 4.71 0.15 25.89
CA ILE A 160 3.33 0.64 25.81
C ILE A 160 2.57 -0.12 24.72
N VAL A 161 3.17 -0.27 23.54
CA VAL A 161 2.60 -1.05 22.44
C VAL A 161 2.44 -2.50 22.86
N ALA A 162 3.47 -3.12 23.43
CA ALA A 162 3.41 -4.51 23.88
C ALA A 162 2.32 -4.75 24.93
N VAL A 163 2.13 -3.84 25.90
CA VAL A 163 1.03 -3.90 26.86
C VAL A 163 -0.32 -3.78 26.17
N ALA A 164 -0.49 -2.83 25.23
CA ALA A 164 -1.74 -2.67 24.47
C ALA A 164 -2.06 -3.93 23.64
N LEU A 165 -1.05 -4.54 23.00
CA LEU A 165 -1.21 -5.79 22.26
C LEU A 165 -1.53 -6.96 23.19
N LEU A 166 -0.89 -7.04 24.35
CA LEU A 166 -1.13 -8.09 25.34
C LEU A 166 -2.55 -8.00 25.90
N VAL A 167 -3.01 -6.79 26.26
CA VAL A 167 -4.40 -6.52 26.65
C VAL A 167 -5.35 -6.95 25.54
N GLN A 168 -5.10 -6.53 24.30
CA GLN A 168 -5.94 -6.89 23.18
C GLN A 168 -5.98 -8.40 22.91
N MET A 169 -4.84 -9.09 23.02
CA MET A 169 -4.74 -10.54 22.84
C MET A 169 -5.48 -11.30 23.95
N LEU A 170 -5.39 -10.82 25.20
CA LEU A 170 -6.15 -11.33 26.34
C LEU A 170 -7.66 -11.23 26.14
N PHE A 171 -8.16 -10.16 25.51
CA PHE A 171 -9.60 -9.93 25.32
C PHE A 171 -10.15 -10.43 23.98
N GLY A 172 -9.33 -10.49 22.93
CA GLY A 172 -9.73 -10.84 21.58
C GLY A 172 -9.80 -12.35 21.32
N VAL A 173 -9.03 -13.16 22.05
CA VAL A 173 -8.89 -14.60 21.76
C VAL A 173 -9.44 -15.44 22.91
N ARG A 174 -10.54 -16.17 22.66
CA ARG A 174 -11.28 -16.92 23.69
C ARG A 174 -10.43 -17.90 24.50
N TRP A 175 -9.48 -18.60 23.88
CA TRP A 175 -8.64 -19.57 24.58
C TRP A 175 -7.56 -18.89 25.45
N ILE A 176 -6.96 -17.80 24.97
CA ILE A 176 -6.00 -16.98 25.73
C ILE A 176 -6.68 -16.40 26.97
N ARG A 177 -7.93 -15.94 26.82
CA ARG A 177 -8.72 -15.47 27.95
C ARG A 177 -8.91 -16.57 29.01
N ARG A 178 -9.24 -17.79 28.59
CA ARG A 178 -9.43 -18.93 29.51
C ARG A 178 -8.13 -19.30 30.21
N THR A 179 -7.01 -19.36 29.49
CA THR A 179 -5.71 -19.67 30.09
C THR A 179 -5.23 -18.56 31.03
N ALA A 180 -5.45 -17.29 30.68
CA ALA A 180 -5.15 -16.17 31.56
C ALA A 180 -6.04 -16.16 32.82
N SER A 181 -7.34 -16.45 32.69
CA SER A 181 -8.23 -16.61 33.85
C SER A 181 -7.82 -17.79 34.73
N ALA A 182 -7.44 -18.93 34.15
CA ALA A 182 -6.92 -20.08 34.89
C ALA A 182 -5.60 -19.75 35.59
N GLY A 183 -4.68 -19.05 34.91
CA GLY A 183 -3.44 -18.56 35.49
C GLY A 183 -3.68 -17.56 36.62
N GLY A 184 -4.64 -16.65 36.46
CA GLY A 184 -5.07 -15.72 37.51
C GLY A 184 -5.65 -16.45 38.73
N ALA A 185 -6.52 -17.44 38.51
CA ALA A 185 -7.07 -18.28 39.58
C ALA A 185 -5.97 -19.11 40.27
N ALA A 186 -5.03 -19.68 39.52
CA ALA A 186 -3.87 -20.38 40.07
C ALA A 186 -2.95 -19.45 40.87
N CYS A 187 -2.72 -18.22 40.38
CA CYS A 187 -1.96 -17.20 41.09
C CYS A 187 -2.68 -16.75 42.37
N TYR A 188 -4.01 -16.61 42.34
CA TYR A 188 -4.83 -16.36 43.52
C TYR A 188 -4.73 -17.51 44.53
N LEU A 189 -4.89 -18.75 44.09
CA LEU A 189 -4.73 -19.95 44.93
C LEU A 189 -3.31 -20.07 45.49
N TRP A 190 -2.29 -19.67 44.74
CA TRP A 190 -0.91 -19.60 45.19
C TRP A 190 -0.73 -18.49 46.25
N THR A 191 -1.17 -17.27 45.95
CA THR A 191 -1.04 -16.12 46.87
C THR A 191 -1.88 -16.24 48.13
N VAL A 192 -2.99 -16.97 48.11
CA VAL A 192 -3.83 -17.18 49.30
C VAL A 192 -3.49 -18.50 49.98
N GLY A 193 -3.44 -19.60 49.24
CA GLY A 193 -3.21 -20.94 49.79
C GLY A 193 -1.74 -21.20 50.09
N PHE A 194 -0.86 -21.05 49.09
CA PHE A 194 0.57 -21.30 49.26
C PHE A 194 1.22 -20.25 50.16
N SER A 195 0.85 -18.97 50.04
CA SER A 195 1.36 -17.91 50.92
C SER A 195 0.95 -18.13 52.38
N ARG A 196 -0.27 -18.63 52.62
CA ARG A 196 -0.70 -19.03 53.96
C ARG A 196 0.08 -20.25 54.46
N MET A 197 0.32 -21.24 53.62
CA MET A 197 1.17 -22.38 53.96
C MET A 197 2.59 -21.95 54.33
N VAL A 198 3.22 -21.10 53.51
CA VAL A 198 4.56 -20.57 53.77
C VAL A 198 4.57 -19.74 55.04
N ARG A 199 3.58 -18.87 55.25
CA ARG A 199 3.51 -17.99 56.41
C ARG A 199 3.27 -18.75 57.71
N ASP A 200 2.36 -19.71 57.69
CA ASP A 200 1.87 -20.38 58.89
C ASP A 200 2.74 -21.60 59.24
N PHE A 201 3.40 -22.23 58.26
CA PHE A 201 4.17 -23.46 58.47
C PHE A 201 5.67 -23.34 58.18
N VAL A 202 6.10 -22.54 57.18
CA VAL A 202 7.52 -22.49 56.78
C VAL A 202 8.26 -21.38 57.53
N LEU A 203 7.74 -20.15 57.54
CA LEU A 203 8.37 -18.99 58.16
C LEU A 203 8.63 -19.14 59.66
N PRO A 204 7.72 -19.71 60.49
CA PRO A 204 7.95 -19.84 61.92
C PRO A 204 9.10 -20.80 62.27
N HIS A 205 9.43 -21.73 61.38
CA HIS A 205 10.48 -22.74 61.58
C HIS A 205 11.80 -22.36 60.90
N LEU A 206 11.84 -21.23 60.18
CA LEU A 206 13.01 -20.81 59.44
C LEU A 206 13.92 -19.95 60.35
N PRO A 207 15.20 -20.31 60.53
CA PRO A 207 16.09 -19.51 61.35
C PRO A 207 16.36 -18.16 60.65
N ILE A 208 16.58 -17.10 61.45
CA ILE A 208 16.69 -15.71 60.96
C ILE A 208 17.76 -15.57 59.86
N ASN A 209 18.87 -16.29 59.98
CA ASN A 209 19.95 -16.32 59.00
C ASN A 209 19.55 -16.99 57.66
N GLY A 210 18.59 -17.91 57.67
CA GLY A 210 18.04 -18.56 56.47
C GLY A 210 16.99 -17.71 55.74
N LEU A 211 16.42 -16.71 56.41
CA LEU A 211 15.29 -15.93 55.90
C LEU A 211 15.66 -15.11 54.65
N VAL A 212 16.89 -14.58 54.60
CA VAL A 212 17.42 -13.85 53.44
C VAL A 212 17.67 -14.77 52.25
N ALA A 213 18.23 -15.96 52.48
CA ALA A 213 18.47 -16.94 51.43
C ALA A 213 17.15 -17.46 50.85
N PHE A 214 16.18 -17.75 51.73
CA PHE A 214 14.82 -18.09 51.36
C PHE A 214 14.19 -17.00 50.51
N TRP A 215 14.22 -15.73 50.95
CA TRP A 215 13.66 -14.61 50.19
C TRP A 215 14.29 -14.45 48.79
N ARG A 216 15.61 -14.58 48.70
CA ARG A 216 16.32 -14.50 47.40
C ARG A 216 15.93 -15.62 46.46
N ALA A 217 15.90 -16.86 46.94
CA ALA A 217 15.57 -18.03 46.13
C ALA A 217 14.08 -18.07 45.75
N TYR A 218 13.21 -17.70 46.69
CA TYR A 218 11.77 -17.85 46.56
C TYR A 218 11.10 -16.68 45.85
N LEU A 219 11.59 -15.44 46.05
CA LEU A 219 10.97 -14.24 45.47
C LEU A 219 11.88 -13.54 44.46
N ALA A 220 13.10 -13.19 44.87
CA ALA A 220 13.94 -12.32 44.05
C ALA A 220 14.36 -12.98 42.73
N HIS A 221 14.76 -14.25 42.76
CA HIS A 221 15.19 -14.97 41.57
C HIS A 221 14.03 -15.17 40.57
N PRO A 222 12.85 -15.72 40.96
CA PRO A 222 11.72 -15.83 40.05
C PRO A 222 11.24 -14.50 39.47
N VAL A 223 11.17 -13.44 40.28
CA VAL A 223 10.76 -12.10 39.80
C VAL A 223 11.77 -11.56 38.79
N ARG A 224 13.08 -11.71 39.04
CA ARG A 224 14.12 -11.29 38.10
C ARG A 224 14.05 -12.09 36.80
N THR A 225 13.90 -13.41 36.89
CA THR A 225 13.76 -14.28 35.72
C THR A 225 12.52 -13.89 34.91
N LEU A 226 11.37 -13.71 35.55
CA LEU A 226 10.13 -13.29 34.88
C LEU A 226 10.28 -11.92 34.22
N GLY A 227 10.89 -10.95 34.92
CA GLY A 227 11.16 -9.61 34.39
C GLY A 227 12.06 -9.64 33.16
N LEU A 228 13.11 -10.48 33.17
CA LEU A 228 14.00 -10.65 32.02
C LEU A 228 13.26 -11.26 30.82
N HIS A 229 12.45 -12.31 31.04
CA HIS A 229 11.67 -12.93 29.97
C HIS A 229 10.67 -11.95 29.36
N PHE A 230 9.98 -11.17 30.21
CA PHE A 230 9.05 -10.14 29.76
C PHE A 230 9.77 -9.06 28.94
N LEU A 231 10.91 -8.56 29.40
CA LEU A 231 11.69 -7.55 28.69
C LEU A 231 12.13 -8.07 27.31
N VAL A 232 12.70 -9.28 27.23
CA VAL A 232 13.13 -9.89 25.96
C VAL A 232 11.94 -10.05 25.01
N ALA A 233 10.80 -10.54 25.49
CA ALA A 233 9.60 -10.71 24.68
C ALA A 233 9.06 -9.38 24.15
N VAL A 234 9.01 -8.33 24.99
CA VAL A 234 8.58 -6.98 24.59
C VAL A 234 9.49 -6.41 23.50
N LEU A 235 10.81 -6.53 23.66
CA LEU A 235 11.77 -6.03 22.68
C LEU A 235 11.66 -6.76 21.34
N LEU A 236 11.50 -8.09 21.35
CA LEU A 236 11.29 -8.89 20.15
C LEU A 236 9.99 -8.49 19.43
N MET A 237 8.89 -8.34 20.17
CA MET A 237 7.60 -7.93 19.60
C MET A 237 7.67 -6.53 18.98
N ALA A 238 8.34 -5.59 19.63
CA ALA A 238 8.53 -4.25 19.10
C ALA A 238 9.38 -4.24 17.82
N LEU A 239 10.47 -5.02 17.80
CA LEU A 239 11.31 -5.16 16.62
C LEU A 239 10.50 -5.73 15.44
N LEU A 240 9.78 -6.83 15.66
CA LEU A 240 8.95 -7.48 14.63
C LEU A 240 7.81 -6.58 14.14
N SER A 241 7.27 -5.70 15.00
CA SER A 241 6.22 -4.74 14.63
C SER A 241 6.77 -3.54 13.85
N TYR A 242 8.01 -3.12 14.12
CA TYR A 242 8.63 -1.95 13.52
C TYR A 242 9.15 -2.22 12.10
N VAL A 243 9.73 -3.40 11.85
CA VAL A 243 10.36 -3.74 10.56
C VAL A 243 9.41 -3.54 9.36
N PRO A 244 8.19 -4.08 9.35
CA PRO A 244 7.27 -3.92 8.21
C PRO A 244 6.85 -2.46 7.98
N VAL A 245 6.64 -1.71 9.07
CA VAL A 245 6.27 -0.28 9.01
C VAL A 245 7.41 0.54 8.39
N ALA A 246 8.65 0.25 8.78
CA ALA A 246 9.82 0.92 8.24
C ALA A 246 10.03 0.58 6.74
N GLU A 247 9.80 -0.66 6.34
CA GLU A 247 9.86 -1.08 4.93
C GLU A 247 8.79 -0.40 4.08
N ALA A 248 7.54 -0.36 4.54
CA ALA A 248 6.45 0.32 3.87
C ALA A 248 6.73 1.83 3.70
N ALA A 249 7.26 2.48 4.75
CA ALA A 249 7.64 3.89 4.69
C ALA A 249 8.77 4.17 3.68
N ARG A 250 9.76 3.27 3.56
CA ARG A 250 10.82 3.37 2.54
C ARG A 250 10.28 3.17 1.13
N ALA A 251 9.37 2.22 0.94
CA ALA A 251 8.75 1.94 -0.35
C ALA A 251 7.89 3.12 -0.85
N ALA A 252 7.23 3.83 0.07
CA ALA A 252 6.43 5.01 -0.23
C ALA A 252 7.26 6.26 -0.59
N GLN A 253 8.58 6.26 -0.36
CA GLN A 253 9.38 7.42 -0.72
C GLN A 253 9.56 7.53 -2.24
N PRO A 254 9.24 8.69 -2.84
CA PRO A 254 9.58 8.93 -4.23
C PRO A 254 11.10 8.79 -4.38
N ARG A 255 11.53 7.88 -5.29
CA ARG A 255 12.95 7.62 -5.56
C ARG A 255 13.66 8.95 -5.84
N ARG A 256 14.44 9.42 -4.85
CA ARG A 256 15.15 10.71 -4.81
C ARG A 256 16.17 10.96 -5.94
N GLY A 257 16.25 10.07 -6.93
CA GLY A 257 17.15 10.17 -8.08
C GLY A 257 16.50 10.56 -9.41
N ARG A 258 15.16 10.58 -9.51
CA ARG A 258 14.52 11.15 -10.70
C ARG A 258 14.33 12.64 -10.40
N ARG A 259 15.23 13.49 -10.94
CA ARG A 259 14.98 14.94 -11.04
C ARG A 259 13.53 15.08 -11.51
N GLN A 260 12.65 15.57 -10.66
CA GLN A 260 11.36 16.05 -11.14
C GLN A 260 11.73 17.07 -12.21
N PRO A 261 11.32 16.88 -13.48
CA PRO A 261 11.44 17.94 -14.45
C PRO A 261 10.78 19.15 -13.80
N THR A 262 11.52 20.26 -13.77
CA THR A 262 11.13 21.55 -13.20
C THR A 262 9.62 21.69 -13.32
N GLN A 263 8.91 21.66 -12.19
CA GLN A 263 7.47 21.92 -12.19
C GLN A 263 7.33 23.31 -12.82
N LEU A 264 6.91 23.32 -14.08
CA LEU A 264 6.39 24.50 -14.73
C LEU A 264 5.23 25.01 -13.85
N PRO A 265 4.97 26.32 -13.82
CA PRO A 265 4.00 26.98 -12.94
C PRO A 265 2.55 26.64 -13.33
N TRP A 266 2.19 25.37 -13.23
CA TRP A 266 0.84 24.86 -13.43
C TRP A 266 0.05 24.84 -12.12
N ASP A 267 0.72 24.93 -10.97
CA ASP A 267 0.10 24.87 -9.63
C ASP A 267 -0.73 26.13 -9.29
N GLU A 268 -0.68 27.17 -10.12
CA GLU A 268 -1.55 28.38 -10.00
C GLU A 268 -2.70 28.41 -11.01
N MET A 269 -2.79 27.46 -11.94
CA MET A 269 -3.88 27.42 -12.91
C MET A 269 -5.06 26.62 -12.37
N ASP A 270 -6.25 27.20 -12.42
CA ASP A 270 -7.51 26.49 -12.13
C ASP A 270 -7.56 25.22 -13.02
N PRO A 271 -7.90 24.03 -12.48
CA PRO A 271 -8.06 22.81 -13.27
C PRO A 271 -8.93 22.99 -14.52
N VAL A 272 -9.88 23.93 -14.50
CA VAL A 272 -10.71 24.31 -15.66
C VAL A 272 -9.88 25.00 -16.75
N ASP A 273 -8.95 25.87 -16.38
CA ASP A 273 -8.06 26.60 -17.30
C ASP A 273 -7.01 25.67 -17.93
N VAL A 274 -6.50 24.70 -17.16
CA VAL A 274 -5.58 23.68 -17.69
C VAL A 274 -6.28 22.79 -18.72
N ALA A 275 -7.52 22.39 -18.43
CA ALA A 275 -8.33 21.59 -19.37
C ALA A 275 -8.72 22.40 -20.61
N ALA A 276 -9.07 23.68 -20.47
CA ALA A 276 -9.41 24.56 -21.58
C ALA A 276 -8.19 24.88 -22.47
N ALA A 277 -7.03 25.15 -21.87
CA ALA A 277 -5.78 25.37 -22.60
C ALA A 277 -5.32 24.10 -23.33
N ALA A 278 -5.47 22.93 -22.70
CA ALA A 278 -5.21 21.65 -23.34
C ALA A 278 -6.18 21.39 -24.51
N ALA A 279 -7.48 21.66 -24.35
CA ALA A 279 -8.46 21.51 -25.42
C ALA A 279 -8.17 22.46 -26.60
N ALA A 280 -7.89 23.74 -26.33
CA ALA A 280 -7.55 24.72 -27.36
C ALA A 280 -6.25 24.37 -28.11
N ALA A 281 -5.23 23.84 -27.40
CA ALA A 281 -4.02 23.35 -28.03
C ALA A 281 -4.26 22.14 -28.94
N LEU A 282 -5.22 21.28 -28.60
CA LEU A 282 -5.60 20.12 -29.42
C LEU A 282 -6.41 20.53 -30.65
N ASP A 283 -7.32 21.49 -30.51
CA ASP A 283 -8.07 22.03 -31.65
C ASP A 283 -7.14 22.80 -32.62
N GLY A 284 -6.15 23.53 -32.09
CA GLY A 284 -5.15 24.25 -32.89
C GLY A 284 -4.19 23.35 -33.68
N VAL A 285 -3.87 22.16 -33.16
CA VAL A 285 -3.02 21.17 -33.85
C VAL A 285 -3.85 20.36 -34.87
N ALA A 286 -5.10 20.03 -34.54
CA ALA A 286 -6.00 19.30 -35.45
C ALA A 286 -6.33 20.10 -36.73
N LEU A 287 -6.35 21.43 -36.67
CA LEU A 287 -6.64 22.28 -37.82
C LEU A 287 -5.43 22.56 -38.73
N LYS A 288 -4.18 22.37 -38.26
CA LYS A 288 -2.97 22.64 -39.06
C LYS A 288 -2.43 21.42 -39.81
N GLU A 289 -2.81 20.20 -39.43
CA GLU A 289 -2.29 18.97 -40.06
C GLU A 289 -3.29 18.23 -40.96
N LEU A 290 -4.51 18.74 -41.13
CA LEU A 290 -5.43 18.18 -42.13
C LEU A 290 -5.12 18.80 -43.50
N PRO A 291 -4.68 18.01 -44.51
CA PRO A 291 -4.57 18.52 -45.87
C PRO A 291 -5.95 19.00 -46.33
N PRO A 292 -6.04 20.04 -47.19
CA PRO A 292 -7.32 20.52 -47.70
C PRO A 292 -8.06 19.36 -48.35
N TRP A 293 -9.25 19.07 -47.85
CA TRP A 293 -10.13 18.05 -48.38
C TRP A 293 -10.41 18.41 -49.85
N ARG A 294 -9.85 17.63 -50.78
CA ARG A 294 -10.18 17.73 -52.20
C ARG A 294 -11.42 16.86 -52.44
N PRO A 295 -12.52 17.43 -52.97
CA PRO A 295 -13.70 16.66 -53.33
C PRO A 295 -13.42 15.62 -54.42
#